data_AF-A0A920LMD0-F1
#
_entry.id   AF-A0A920LMD0-F1
#
_cell.length_a   1.000
_cell.length_b   1.000
_cell.length_c   1.000
_cell.angle_alpha   90.00
_cell.angle_beta   90.00
_cell.angle_gamma   90.00
#
_symmetry.space_group_name_H-M   'P 1'
#
loop_
_entity.id
_entity.type
_entity.pdbx_description
1 polymer ?
#
loop_
_entity_poly.entity_id
_entity_poly.type
_entity_poly.pdbx_seq_one_letter_code
_entity_poly.pdbx_strand_id
1 'polypeptide(L)'
;MSIFNKMVKAIDDCNLDDYLDLLHDDYVFVRHQSNQEVTKSEWIPVVTGMFNAMKEGKLNFKNNRCVYENEDILVIHNIGNFPDNTKEAIMAVHTLSNGKIIKTESGATRID
;
A
#
# COMPACT_ATOMS: atom_id res chain seq x y z
N MET A 1 11.03 -14.25 -3.46
CA MET A 1 11.10 -12.77 -3.43
C MET A 1 10.43 -12.29 -2.16
N SER A 2 11.00 -11.28 -1.52
CA SER A 2 10.38 -10.63 -0.36
C SER A 2 9.03 -9.98 -0.73
N ILE A 3 8.15 -9.77 0.25
CA ILE A 3 6.85 -9.14 0.06
C ILE A 3 7.03 -7.73 -0.47
N PHE A 4 8.02 -6.99 0.02
CA PHE A 4 8.37 -5.67 -0.51
C PHE A 4 8.62 -5.70 -2.02
N ASN A 5 9.49 -6.59 -2.49
CA ASN A 5 9.84 -6.65 -3.92
C ASN A 5 8.65 -7.05 -4.79
N LYS A 6 7.78 -7.95 -4.31
CA LYS A 6 6.55 -8.30 -5.02
C LYS A 6 5.57 -7.13 -5.07
N MET A 7 5.41 -6.40 -3.96
CA MET A 7 4.52 -5.24 -3.87
C MET A 7 4.99 -4.11 -4.79
N VAL A 8 6.27 -3.75 -4.76
CA VAL A 8 6.82 -2.72 -5.65
C VAL A 8 6.65 -3.11 -7.10
N LYS A 9 6.94 -4.37 -7.46
CA LYS A 9 6.71 -4.86 -8.81
C LYS A 9 5.24 -4.73 -9.24
N ALA A 10 4.30 -5.14 -8.39
CA ALA A 10 2.88 -5.03 -8.69
C ALA A 10 2.44 -3.57 -8.90
N ILE A 11 2.96 -2.64 -8.09
CA ILE A 11 2.70 -1.19 -8.22
C ILE A 11 3.31 -0.64 -9.51
N ASP A 12 4.59 -0.91 -9.78
CA ASP A 12 5.32 -0.42 -10.96
C ASP A 12 4.68 -0.93 -12.26
N ASP A 13 4.26 -2.20 -12.29
CA ASP A 13 3.57 -2.81 -13.44
C ASP A 13 2.07 -2.45 -13.49
N CYS A 14 1.55 -1.73 -12.49
CA CYS A 14 0.12 -1.47 -12.29
C CYS A 14 -0.74 -2.76 -12.36
N ASN A 15 -0.21 -3.88 -11.86
CA ASN A 15 -0.88 -5.17 -11.81
C ASN A 15 -1.65 -5.32 -10.49
N LEU A 16 -2.96 -5.10 -10.55
CA LEU A 16 -3.84 -5.18 -9.40
C LEU A 16 -3.92 -6.60 -8.82
N ASP A 17 -3.98 -7.62 -9.69
CA ASP A 17 -4.14 -9.01 -9.26
C ASP A 17 -2.91 -9.47 -8.47
N ASP A 18 -1.70 -9.15 -8.96
CA ASP A 18 -0.45 -9.42 -8.24
C ASP A 18 -0.41 -8.74 -6.87
N TYR A 19 -0.97 -7.54 -6.73
CA TYR A 19 -1.06 -6.85 -5.44
C TYR A 19 -2.08 -7.51 -4.51
N LEU A 20 -3.27 -7.86 -5.01
CA LEU A 20 -4.34 -8.48 -4.23
C LEU A 20 -3.96 -9.88 -3.73
N ASP A 21 -3.16 -10.61 -4.49
CA ASP A 21 -2.63 -11.92 -4.11
C ASP A 21 -1.69 -11.86 -2.88
N LEU A 22 -1.06 -10.71 -2.64
CA LEU A 22 -0.24 -10.48 -1.44
C LEU A 22 -1.08 -10.32 -0.17
N LEU A 23 -2.36 -10.00 -0.29
CA LEU A 23 -3.23 -9.77 0.86
C LEU A 23 -3.80 -11.09 1.39
N HIS A 24 -3.75 -11.28 2.69
CA HIS A 24 -4.46 -12.36 3.40
C HIS A 24 -5.97 -12.21 3.18
N ASP A 25 -6.75 -13.29 3.34
CA ASP A 25 -8.21 -13.22 3.13
C ASP A 25 -8.88 -12.38 4.23
N ASP A 26 -8.42 -12.52 5.46
CA ASP A 26 -8.82 -11.68 6.61
C ASP A 26 -8.08 -10.32 6.68
N TYR A 27 -7.67 -9.76 5.53
CA TYR A 27 -6.92 -8.51 5.51
C TYR A 27 -7.73 -7.33 6.09
N VAL A 28 -7.07 -6.51 6.89
CA VAL A 28 -7.61 -5.25 7.44
C VAL A 28 -6.65 -4.09 7.18
N PHE A 29 -7.18 -3.01 6.61
CA PHE A 29 -6.49 -1.72 6.54
C PHE A 29 -6.97 -0.82 7.68
N VAL A 30 -6.04 -0.26 8.45
CA VAL A 30 -6.33 0.71 9.52
C VAL A 30 -5.87 2.10 9.09
N ARG A 31 -6.84 3.00 8.96
CA ARG A 31 -6.59 4.42 8.70
C ARG A 31 -6.40 5.16 10.02
N HIS A 32 -5.15 5.46 10.40
CA HIS A 32 -4.87 6.11 11.70
C HIS A 32 -5.56 7.47 11.84
N GLN A 33 -5.71 8.23 10.76
CA GLN A 33 -6.39 9.54 10.80
C GLN A 33 -7.82 9.46 11.36
N SER A 34 -8.57 8.40 11.03
CA SER A 34 -9.97 8.23 11.42
C SER A 34 -10.20 7.07 12.38
N ASN A 35 -9.15 6.32 12.73
CA ASN A 35 -9.21 5.06 13.47
C ASN A 35 -10.22 4.06 12.87
N GLN A 36 -10.37 4.09 11.54
CA GLN A 36 -11.29 3.22 10.83
C GLN A 36 -10.57 1.97 10.35
N GLU A 37 -11.19 0.82 10.60
CA GLU A 37 -10.82 -0.46 10.01
C GLU A 37 -11.61 -0.67 8.72
N VAL A 38 -10.92 -1.13 7.68
CA VAL A 38 -11.49 -1.40 6.36
C VAL A 38 -11.12 -2.84 6.00
N THR A 39 -12.13 -3.68 5.80
CA THR A 39 -11.93 -5.10 5.44
C THR A 39 -11.38 -5.25 4.03
N LYS A 40 -10.86 -6.43 3.68
CA LYS A 40 -10.40 -6.73 2.32
C LYS A 40 -11.44 -6.43 1.24
N SER A 41 -12.69 -6.84 1.45
CA SER A 41 -13.77 -6.62 0.48
C SER A 41 -14.08 -5.14 0.27
N GLU A 42 -14.00 -4.33 1.32
CA GLU A 42 -14.15 -2.88 1.25
C GLU A 42 -12.90 -2.17 0.72
N TRP A 43 -11.72 -2.77 0.92
CA TRP A 43 -10.45 -2.26 0.42
C TRP A 43 -10.27 -2.45 -1.08
N ILE A 44 -10.76 -3.57 -1.64
CA ILE A 44 -10.63 -3.90 -3.07
C ILE A 44 -11.12 -2.75 -3.98
N PRO A 45 -12.32 -2.17 -3.80
CA PRO A 45 -12.76 -1.04 -4.62
C PRO A 45 -11.83 0.18 -4.50
N VAL A 46 -11.33 0.47 -3.30
CA VAL A 46 -10.44 1.60 -3.04
C VAL A 46 -9.12 1.44 -3.80
N VAL A 47 -8.45 0.29 -3.62
CA VAL A 47 -7.17 0.03 -4.30
C VAL A 47 -7.34 -0.14 -5.81
N THR A 48 -8.48 -0.66 -6.27
CA THR A 48 -8.81 -0.69 -7.71
C THR A 48 -8.84 0.73 -8.29
N GLY A 49 -9.50 1.68 -7.60
CA GLY A 49 -9.50 3.09 -7.98
C GLY A 49 -8.08 3.69 -8.00
N MET A 50 -7.25 3.35 -7.02
CA MET A 50 -5.84 3.79 -6.98
C MET A 50 -5.05 3.25 -8.19
N PHE A 51 -5.18 1.96 -8.51
CA PHE A 51 -4.48 1.36 -9.66
C PHE A 51 -4.95 1.94 -11.00
N ASN A 52 -6.24 2.26 -11.14
CA ASN A 52 -6.74 2.95 -12.33
C ASN A 52 -6.15 4.37 -12.44
N ALA A 53 -6.11 5.13 -11.35
CA ALA A 53 -5.47 6.44 -11.33
C ALA A 53 -3.96 6.37 -11.65
N MET A 54 -3.28 5.30 -11.24
CA MET A 54 -1.87 5.06 -11.60
C MET A 54 -1.71 4.79 -13.11
N LYS A 55 -2.55 3.93 -13.69
CA LYS A 55 -2.56 3.67 -15.15
C LYS A 55 -2.84 4.93 -15.98
N GLU A 56 -3.68 5.82 -15.48
CA GLU A 56 -3.98 7.12 -16.09
C GLU A 56 -2.89 8.18 -15.84
N GLY A 57 -1.86 7.88 -15.04
CA GLY A 57 -0.78 8.81 -14.69
C GLY A 57 -1.18 9.91 -13.69
N LYS A 58 -2.34 9.79 -13.04
CA LYS A 58 -2.87 10.76 -12.06
C LYS A 58 -2.39 10.50 -10.62
N LEU A 59 -1.96 9.27 -10.34
CA LEU A 59 -1.38 8.85 -9.07
C LEU A 59 -0.01 8.22 -9.34
N ASN A 60 0.99 8.53 -8.53
CA ASN A 60 2.31 7.91 -8.65
C ASN A 60 3.01 7.80 -7.30
N PHE A 61 3.53 6.62 -6.99
CA PHE A 61 4.39 6.38 -5.83
C PHE A 61 5.86 6.34 -6.25
N LYS A 62 6.65 7.24 -5.69
CA LYS A 62 8.08 7.36 -5.95
C LYS A 62 8.89 7.08 -4.70
N ASN A 63 10.18 6.82 -4.90
CA ASN A 63 11.15 6.60 -3.82
C ASN A 63 10.68 5.49 -2.84
N ASN A 64 10.14 4.40 -3.39
CA ASN A 64 9.74 3.22 -2.63
C ASN A 64 10.96 2.64 -1.91
N ARG A 65 10.89 2.56 -0.58
CA ARG A 65 11.97 2.07 0.26
C ARG A 65 11.45 1.02 1.23
N CYS A 66 12.12 -0.12 1.26
CA CYS A 66 12.02 -1.04 2.37
C CYS A 66 12.84 -0.46 3.53
N VAL A 67 12.17 -0.14 4.64
CA VAL A 67 12.83 0.32 5.87
C VAL A 67 13.27 -0.89 6.69
N TYR A 68 12.39 -1.91 6.78
CA TYR A 68 12.65 -3.16 7.47
C TYR A 68 11.68 -4.23 6.97
N GLU A 69 12.15 -5.48 6.85
CA GLU A 69 11.31 -6.62 6.50
C GLU A 69 11.83 -7.88 7.21
N ASN A 70 10.92 -8.63 7.84
CA ASN A 70 11.15 -9.99 8.32
C ASN A 70 9.89 -10.85 8.06
N GLU A 71 9.77 -11.99 8.75
CA GLU A 71 8.63 -12.92 8.56
C GLU A 71 7.28 -12.39 9.09
N ASP A 72 7.32 -11.42 10.01
CA ASP A 72 6.14 -10.93 10.74
C ASP A 72 5.73 -9.49 10.37
N ILE A 73 6.68 -8.68 9.88
CA ILE A 73 6.47 -7.26 9.65
C ILE A 73 7.26 -6.74 8.44
N LEU A 74 6.62 -5.88 7.67
CA LEU A 74 7.23 -5.07 6.62
C LEU A 74 6.93 -3.59 6.89
N VAL A 75 7.98 -2.77 6.97
CA VAL A 75 7.87 -1.31 7.11
C VAL A 75 8.38 -0.68 5.83
N ILE A 76 7.53 0.11 5.18
CA ILE A 76 7.87 0.83 3.96
C ILE A 76 7.70 2.33 4.13
N HIS A 77 8.48 3.05 3.32
CA HIS A 77 8.32 4.48 3.13
C HIS A 77 8.29 4.79 1.63
N ASN A 78 7.38 5.65 1.20
CA ASN A 78 7.32 6.14 -0.18
C ASN A 78 6.78 7.58 -0.24
N ILE A 79 6.85 8.18 -1.42
CA ILE A 79 6.31 9.50 -1.73
C ILE A 79 5.16 9.35 -2.73
N GLY A 80 3.93 9.66 -2.31
CA GLY A 80 2.76 9.72 -3.19
C GLY A 80 2.60 11.09 -3.83
N ASN A 81 2.28 11.13 -5.12
CA ASN A 81 1.81 12.33 -5.81
C ASN A 81 0.37 12.07 -6.25
N PHE A 82 -0.57 12.88 -5.76
CA PHE A 82 -2.01 12.61 -5.84
C PHE A 82 -2.71 13.48 -6.90
N PRO A 83 -3.92 13.09 -7.34
CA PRO A 83 -4.67 13.83 -8.36
C PRO A 83 -5.05 15.26 -7.98
N ASP A 84 -5.07 15.59 -6.69
CA ASP A 84 -5.34 16.93 -6.16
C ASP A 84 -4.08 17.82 -6.12
N ASN A 85 -2.99 17.39 -6.76
CA ASN A 85 -1.67 18.01 -6.76
C ASN A 85 -0.98 18.05 -5.39
N THR A 86 -1.49 17.31 -4.41
CA THR A 86 -0.77 17.14 -3.15
C THR A 86 0.33 16.09 -3.30
N LYS A 87 1.37 16.25 -2.49
CA LYS A 87 2.47 15.33 -2.37
C LYS A 87 2.60 14.92 -0.92
N GLU A 88 2.74 13.64 -0.64
CA GLU A 88 2.79 13.13 0.73
C GLU A 88 3.93 12.13 0.91
N ALA A 89 4.63 12.24 2.05
CA ALA A 89 5.48 11.18 2.56
C ALA A 89 4.61 10.18 3.32
N ILE A 90 4.62 8.92 2.90
CA ILE A 90 3.77 7.87 3.45
C ILE A 90 4.66 6.83 4.12
N MET A 91 4.40 6.58 5.40
CA MET A 91 4.87 5.37 6.07
C MET A 91 3.73 4.39 6.18
N ALA A 92 4.00 3.15 5.78
CA ALA A 92 3.08 2.03 6.00
C ALA A 92 3.79 0.89 6.73
N VAL A 93 3.08 0.34 7.71
CA VAL A 93 3.47 -0.85 8.46
C VAL A 93 2.52 -1.96 8.07
N HIS A 94 3.08 -3.06 7.58
CA HIS A 94 2.35 -4.25 7.17
C HIS A 94 2.66 -5.38 8.15
N THR A 95 1.66 -5.89 8.84
CA THR A 95 1.77 -7.15 9.58
C THR A 95 1.61 -8.30 8.60
N LEU A 96 2.49 -9.29 8.71
CA LEU A 96 2.54 -10.46 7.87
C LEU A 96 2.03 -11.68 8.62
N SER A 97 1.39 -12.59 7.90
CA SER A 97 0.95 -13.90 8.39
C SER A 97 1.02 -14.88 7.22
N ASN A 98 1.73 -15.99 7.41
CA ASN A 98 1.90 -17.05 6.40
C ASN A 98 2.37 -16.51 5.02
N GLY A 99 3.28 -15.54 5.03
CA GLY A 99 3.80 -14.93 3.80
C GLY A 99 2.80 -14.04 3.05
N LYS A 100 1.73 -13.58 3.70
CA LYS A 100 0.77 -12.60 3.19
C LYS A 100 0.60 -11.45 4.16
N ILE A 101 0.11 -10.31 3.67
CA ILE A 101 -0.19 -9.13 4.49
C ILE A 101 -1.57 -9.32 5.12
N ILE A 102 -1.63 -9.39 6.44
CA ILE A 102 -2.90 -9.50 7.18
C ILE A 102 -3.40 -8.14 7.68
N LYS A 103 -2.49 -7.19 7.91
CA LYS A 103 -2.86 -5.85 8.36
C LYS A 103 -1.97 -4.80 7.71
N THR A 104 -2.54 -3.67 7.33
CA THR A 104 -1.78 -2.48 6.95
C THR A 104 -2.21 -1.30 7.81
N GLU A 105 -1.24 -0.57 8.34
CA GLU A 105 -1.43 0.67 9.06
C GLU A 105 -0.62 1.75 8.37
N SER A 106 -1.19 2.94 8.17
CA SER A 106 -0.47 4.00 7.47
C SER A 106 -0.70 5.39 8.06
N GLY A 107 0.35 6.21 7.95
CA GLY A 107 0.34 7.62 8.22
C GLY A 107 0.99 8.38 7.05
N ALA A 108 0.40 9.52 6.69
CA ALA A 108 0.88 10.38 5.63
C ALA A 108 1.18 11.78 6.17
N THR A 109 2.26 12.39 5.69
CA THR A 109 2.64 13.77 5.99
C THR A 109 2.75 14.54 4.69
N ARG A 110 2.01 15.65 4.58
CA ARG A 110 2.06 16.53 3.41
C ARG A 110 3.45 17.14 3.22
N ILE A 111 3.88 17.23 1.97
CA ILE A 111 5.14 17.86 1.55
C ILE A 111 4.79 19.08 0.73
N ASP A 112 5.32 20.23 1.13
CA ASP A 112 5.20 21.52 0.43
C ASP A 112 6.39 21.77 -0.53
#